data_AF-A0A661H4R3-F1
#
_entry.id   AF-A0A661H4R3-F1
#
_cell.length_a   1.000
_cell.length_b   1.000
_cell.length_c   1.000
_cell.angle_alpha   90.00
_cell.angle_beta   90.00
_cell.angle_gamma   90.00
#
_symmetry.space_group_name_H-M   'P 1'
#
loop_
_entity.id
_entity.type
_entity.pdbx_description
1 polymer ?
#
loop_
_entity_poly.entity_id
_entity_poly.type
_entity_poly.pdbx_seq_one_letter_code
_entity_poly.pdbx_strand_id
1 'polypeptide(L)'
;ASFGAIHNGRCFVFLGGPTIHDELSTFADAILNGEPQNGERFGSYAEMVDLDADGIADLMSGATGNDAGGHSAGRVYVFLGDAQALDGDAAEDDHVRVTGEHENSKFGSSISRSH
;
A
#
# COMPACT_ATOMS: atom_id res chain seq x y z
N ALA A 1 -3.82 -19.55 -7.08
CA ALA A 1 -2.60 -18.86 -7.53
C ALA A 1 -1.51 -19.12 -6.51
N SER A 2 -0.28 -19.37 -6.96
CA SER A 2 0.88 -19.64 -6.11
C SER A 2 1.17 -18.41 -5.24
N PHE A 3 0.84 -18.46 -3.94
CA PHE A 3 1.34 -17.49 -2.95
C PHE A 3 2.83 -17.79 -2.70
N GLY A 4 3.65 -17.44 -3.69
CA GLY A 4 5.08 -17.70 -3.72
C GLY A 4 5.84 -16.39 -3.67
N ALA A 5 5.77 -15.68 -2.54
CA ALA A 5 6.77 -14.72 -2.14
C ALA A 5 6.82 -14.66 -0.61
N ILE A 6 8.04 -14.75 -0.10
CA ILE A 6 8.44 -14.81 1.30
C ILE A 6 8.48 -13.38 1.85
N HIS A 7 7.55 -13.06 2.76
CA HIS A 7 7.56 -11.87 3.63
C HIS A 7 7.45 -10.48 2.97
N ASN A 8 6.58 -10.33 1.97
CA ASN A 8 6.08 -9.02 1.56
C ASN A 8 4.83 -8.63 2.37
N GLY A 9 4.74 -7.35 2.74
CA GLY A 9 3.55 -6.81 3.38
C GLY A 9 2.37 -6.79 2.41
N ARG A 10 1.13 -6.76 2.92
CA ARG A 10 -0.09 -6.71 2.08
C ARG A 10 -1.08 -5.72 2.64
N CYS A 11 -1.79 -5.03 1.76
CA CYS A 11 -2.96 -4.22 2.10
C CYS A 11 -4.22 -4.89 1.57
N PHE A 12 -5.26 -4.93 2.40
CA PHE A 12 -6.59 -5.37 2.01
C PHE A 12 -7.51 -4.17 2.02
N VAL A 13 -8.15 -3.90 0.88
CA VAL A 13 -9.10 -2.81 0.71
C VAL A 13 -10.50 -3.39 0.88
N PHE A 14 -11.30 -2.76 1.74
CA PHE A 14 -12.72 -3.03 1.89
C PHE A 14 -13.48 -1.74 1.61
N LEU A 15 -14.05 -1.63 0.41
CA LEU A 15 -14.90 -0.52 -0.02
C LEU A 15 -16.25 -0.71 0.66
N GLY A 16 -16.35 -0.21 1.89
CA GLY A 16 -17.45 -0.50 2.81
C GLY A 16 -18.85 -0.56 2.16
N GLY A 17 -19.63 -1.56 2.57
CA GLY A 17 -21.05 -1.76 2.22
C GLY A 17 -21.92 -1.89 3.48
N PRO A 18 -23.22 -2.24 3.36
CA PRO A 18 -24.12 -2.40 4.51
C PRO A 18 -23.68 -3.50 5.49
N THR A 19 -22.69 -4.32 5.11
CA THR A 19 -22.03 -5.32 5.95
C THR A 19 -20.53 -5.15 5.84
N ILE A 20 -19.85 -5.07 6.99
CA ILE A 20 -18.40 -5.27 7.07
C ILE A 20 -18.17 -6.78 7.18
N HIS A 21 -17.43 -7.36 6.24
CA HIS A 21 -17.05 -8.77 6.28
C HIS A 21 -15.90 -8.96 7.27
N ASP A 22 -16.13 -9.76 8.32
CA ASP A 22 -15.27 -9.80 9.51
C ASP A 22 -13.88 -10.42 9.28
N GLU A 23 -13.68 -11.33 8.31
CA GLU A 23 -12.55 -12.28 8.52
C GLU A 23 -11.60 -12.67 7.37
N LEU A 24 -11.77 -12.33 6.09
CA LEU A 24 -10.90 -12.95 5.07
C LEU A 24 -10.51 -12.05 3.90
N SER A 25 -9.25 -12.22 3.47
CA SER A 25 -8.70 -11.71 2.20
C SER A 25 -9.53 -12.10 0.97
N THR A 26 -10.42 -13.09 1.09
CA THR A 26 -11.34 -13.51 0.02
C THR A 26 -12.55 -12.61 -0.17
N PHE A 27 -12.82 -11.69 0.76
CA PHE A 27 -13.87 -10.68 0.67
C PHE A 27 -13.32 -9.26 0.54
N ALA A 28 -12.00 -9.12 0.45
CA ALA A 28 -11.41 -7.84 0.11
C ALA A 28 -11.86 -7.49 -1.31
N ASP A 29 -12.31 -6.25 -1.50
CA ASP A 29 -12.63 -5.72 -2.82
C ASP A 29 -11.35 -5.60 -3.68
N ALA A 30 -10.20 -5.50 -3.01
CA ALA A 30 -8.90 -5.36 -3.65
C ALA A 30 -7.78 -5.90 -2.73
N ILE A 31 -6.79 -6.58 -3.32
CA ILE A 31 -5.60 -7.06 -2.61
C ILE A 31 -4.37 -6.43 -3.25
N LEU A 32 -3.60 -5.70 -2.45
CA LEU A 32 -2.33 -5.13 -2.88
C LEU A 32 -1.17 -5.85 -2.20
N ASN A 33 -0.26 -6.38 -2.99
CA ASN A 33 0.95 -7.00 -2.49
C ASN A 33 2.11 -6.03 -2.54
N GLY A 34 2.90 -5.96 -1.48
CA GLY A 34 4.19 -5.29 -1.50
C GLY A 34 5.18 -5.95 -2.46
N GLU A 35 6.26 -5.24 -2.78
CA GLU A 35 7.35 -5.76 -3.61
C GLU A 35 7.93 -7.04 -2.99
N PRO A 36 8.49 -7.98 -3.79
CA PRO A 36 9.09 -9.21 -3.31
C PRO A 36 10.45 -8.97 -2.65
N GLN A 37 10.51 -8.04 -1.69
CA GLN A 37 11.67 -7.69 -0.89
C GLN A 37 11.44 -8.11 0.57
N ASN A 38 12.36 -8.92 1.11
CA ASN A 38 12.27 -9.38 2.49
C ASN A 38 12.33 -8.20 3.47
N GLY A 39 11.31 -8.06 4.31
CA GLY A 39 11.29 -7.06 5.36
C GLY A 39 10.88 -5.66 4.93
N GLU A 40 10.29 -5.48 3.73
CA GLU A 40 9.91 -4.14 3.27
C GLU A 40 8.74 -3.50 4.04
N ARG A 41 7.93 -4.33 4.73
CA ARG A 41 6.82 -3.89 5.58
C ARG A 41 5.78 -3.02 4.85
N PHE A 42 5.42 -3.38 3.62
CA PHE A 42 4.28 -2.76 2.94
C PHE A 42 2.99 -2.87 3.77
N GLY A 43 2.17 -1.81 3.75
CA GLY A 43 1.03 -1.69 4.66
C GLY A 43 1.40 -1.37 6.11
N SER A 44 2.66 -0.97 6.38
CA SER A 44 3.05 -0.44 7.71
C SER A 44 2.31 0.85 8.07
N TYR A 45 1.83 1.56 7.06
CA TYR A 45 0.88 2.65 7.14
C TYR A 45 -0.08 2.53 5.95
N ALA A 46 -1.36 2.85 6.14
CA ALA A 46 -2.34 2.95 5.05
C ALA A 46 -3.38 4.03 5.37
N GLU A 47 -3.71 4.87 4.39
CA GLU A 47 -4.81 5.86 4.46
C GLU A 47 -5.63 5.78 3.17
N MET A 48 -6.96 5.92 3.30
CA MET A 48 -7.86 6.07 2.16
C MET A 48 -8.39 7.50 2.11
N VAL A 49 -8.16 8.17 0.99
CA VAL A 49 -8.57 9.56 0.76
C VAL A 49 -8.61 9.83 -0.74
N ASP A 50 -9.58 10.62 -1.18
CA ASP A 50 -9.65 11.14 -2.54
C ASP A 50 -8.54 12.21 -2.74
N LEU A 51 -7.44 11.85 -3.40
CA LEU A 51 -6.26 12.68 -3.64
C LEU A 51 -6.36 13.48 -4.94
N ASP A 52 -7.10 12.99 -5.94
CA ASP A 52 -7.23 13.62 -7.25
C ASP A 52 -8.58 14.34 -7.47
N ALA A 53 -9.45 14.31 -6.47
CA ALA A 53 -10.76 14.96 -6.40
C ALA A 53 -11.79 14.40 -7.39
N ASP A 54 -11.72 13.10 -7.70
CA ASP A 54 -12.66 12.42 -8.58
C ASP A 54 -13.93 11.89 -7.86
N GLY A 55 -13.94 11.95 -6.52
CA GLY A 55 -15.03 11.48 -5.67
C GLY A 55 -14.93 10.02 -5.24
N ILE A 56 -13.83 9.33 -5.57
CA ILE A 56 -13.49 7.96 -5.16
C ILE A 56 -12.29 8.02 -4.21
N ALA A 57 -12.25 7.12 -3.22
CA ALA A 57 -11.13 7.10 -2.29
C ALA A 57 -9.91 6.40 -2.91
N ASP A 58 -8.77 7.09 -2.93
CA ASP A 58 -7.47 6.54 -3.28
C ASP A 58 -6.79 5.90 -2.07
N LEU A 59 -5.89 4.96 -2.30
CA LEU A 59 -5.08 4.35 -1.25
C LEU A 59 -3.66 4.90 -1.26
N MET A 60 -3.20 5.36 -0.09
CA MET A 60 -1.79 5.64 0.16
C MET A 60 -1.25 4.62 1.17
N SER A 61 -0.16 3.91 0.84
CA SER A 61 0.43 2.86 1.67
C SER A 61 1.94 3.01 1.83
N GLY A 62 2.44 2.77 3.05
CA GLY A 62 3.86 2.84 3.39
C GLY A 62 4.54 1.46 3.47
N ALA A 63 5.71 1.33 2.86
CA ALA A 63 6.66 0.23 2.99
C ALA A 63 7.93 0.72 3.70
N THR A 64 7.87 0.84 5.02
CA THR A 64 8.93 1.47 5.84
C THR A 64 10.28 0.75 5.84
N GLY A 65 10.32 -0.53 5.44
CA GLY A 65 11.54 -1.31 5.32
C GLY A 65 12.05 -1.45 3.89
N ASN A 66 11.46 -0.77 2.90
CA ASN A 66 11.92 -0.84 1.51
C ASN A 66 13.36 -0.31 1.38
N ASP A 67 14.18 -1.00 0.59
CA ASP A 67 15.63 -0.78 0.53
C ASP A 67 16.08 0.01 -0.72
N ALA A 68 15.14 0.45 -1.58
CA ALA A 68 15.48 1.03 -2.88
C ALA A 68 16.30 2.34 -2.80
N GLY A 69 16.21 3.08 -1.69
CA GLY A 69 17.01 4.28 -1.41
C GLY A 69 18.13 4.06 -0.39
N GLY A 70 18.45 2.80 -0.05
CA GLY A 70 19.35 2.42 1.03
C GLY A 70 18.64 1.55 2.07
N HIS A 71 19.40 0.86 2.94
CA HIS A 71 18.85 -0.08 3.92
C HIS A 71 17.74 0.56 4.77
N SER A 72 16.52 0.05 4.72
CA SER A 72 15.32 0.56 5.39
C SER A 72 15.09 2.06 5.17
N ALA A 73 15.38 2.55 3.96
CA ALA A 73 15.08 3.93 3.58
C ALA A 73 13.58 4.21 3.60
N GLY A 74 12.77 3.20 3.27
CA GLY A 74 11.32 3.26 3.25
C GLY A 74 10.77 3.84 1.95
N ARG A 75 9.52 3.52 1.64
CA ARG A 75 8.82 3.97 0.43
C ARG A 75 7.34 4.20 0.72
N VAL A 76 6.72 5.09 -0.03
CA VAL A 76 5.27 5.30 -0.06
C VAL A 76 4.76 5.03 -1.47
N TYR A 77 3.64 4.31 -1.56
CA TYR A 77 2.91 4.00 -2.79
C TYR A 77 1.54 4.66 -2.74
N VAL A 78 1.06 5.13 -3.88
CA VAL A 78 -0.27 5.70 -4.08
C VAL A 78 -0.95 4.93 -5.21
N PHE A 79 -2.17 4.48 -4.94
CA PHE A 79 -3.05 3.80 -5.88
C PHE A 79 -4.33 4.62 -5.99
N LEU A 80 -4.68 5.05 -7.20
CA LEU A 80 -5.90 5.80 -7.41
C LEU A 80 -7.12 4.86 -7.36
N GLY A 81 -8.25 5.41 -6.91
CA GLY A 81 -9.50 4.72 -6.65
C GLY A 81 -10.23 4.33 -7.92
N ASP A 82 -9.80 3.24 -8.56
CA ASP A 82 -10.67 2.48 -9.44
C ASP A 82 -10.60 0.99 -9.08
N ALA A 83 -11.72 0.26 -9.22
CA ALA A 83 -11.82 -1.12 -8.76
C ALA A 83 -10.88 -2.10 -9.51
N GLN A 84 -10.26 -1.67 -10.62
CA GLN A 84 -9.22 -2.42 -11.33
C GLN A 84 -7.80 -2.02 -10.87
N ALA A 85 -7.60 -0.77 -10.46
CA ALA A 85 -6.33 -0.19 -10.02
C ALA A 85 -5.92 -0.61 -8.60
N LEU A 86 -6.88 -1.07 -7.79
CA LEU A 86 -6.63 -1.45 -6.40
C LEU A 86 -6.33 -2.94 -6.20
N ASP A 87 -6.31 -3.78 -7.25
CA ASP A 87 -6.01 -5.21 -7.15
C ASP A 87 -4.73 -5.55 -7.94
N GLY A 88 -3.64 -5.91 -7.24
CA GLY A 88 -2.34 -6.06 -7.90
C GLY A 88 -1.09 -6.03 -7.02
N ASP A 89 0.06 -5.79 -7.66
CA ASP A 89 1.38 -5.70 -7.03
C ASP A 89 1.89 -4.25 -7.00
N ALA A 90 2.34 -3.78 -5.84
CA ALA A 90 2.75 -2.39 -5.60
C ALA A 90 3.93 -1.90 -6.46
N ALA A 91 4.71 -2.82 -7.05
CA ALA A 91 5.80 -2.48 -7.96
C ALA A 91 5.34 -2.17 -9.39
N GLU A 92 4.20 -2.75 -9.79
CA GLU A 92 3.75 -2.78 -11.18
C GLU A 92 2.48 -1.94 -11.38
N ASP A 93 1.61 -1.88 -10.36
CA ASP A 93 0.27 -1.30 -10.45
C ASP A 93 0.14 0.05 -9.70
N ASP A 94 1.24 0.60 -9.17
CA ASP A 94 1.22 1.90 -8.49
C ASP A 94 1.07 3.07 -9.46
N HIS A 95 0.33 4.10 -9.05
CA HIS A 95 0.22 5.34 -9.82
C HIS A 95 1.35 6.30 -9.50
N VAL A 96 1.72 6.37 -8.21
CA VAL A 96 2.84 7.18 -7.74
C VAL A 96 3.61 6.42 -6.66
N ARG A 97 4.93 6.44 -6.74
CA ARG A 97 5.86 5.99 -5.69
C ARG A 97 6.88 7.04 -5.32
N VAL A 98 7.14 7.12 -4.02
CA VAL A 98 8.14 8.04 -3.45
C VAL A 98 9.04 7.25 -2.51
N THR A 99 10.34 7.26 -2.78
CA THR A 99 11.35 6.50 -2.02
C THR A 99 12.13 7.44 -1.11
N GLY A 100 12.36 7.04 0.14
CA GLY A 100 13.26 7.76 1.04
C GLY A 100 14.70 7.72 0.55
N GLU A 101 15.46 8.79 0.76
CA GLU A 101 16.82 8.93 0.17
C GLU A 101 17.95 8.49 1.12
N HIS A 102 17.64 8.15 2.37
CA HIS A 102 18.64 7.88 3.42
C HIS A 102 18.36 6.57 4.14
N GLU A 103 19.41 5.80 4.41
CA GLU A 103 19.34 4.56 5.19
C GLU A 103 18.68 4.77 6.56
N ASN A 104 17.85 3.80 6.97
CA ASN A 104 17.11 3.73 8.23
C ASN A 104 16.12 4.88 8.48
N SER A 105 15.81 5.68 7.46
CA SER A 105 14.87 6.79 7.59
C SER A 105 13.44 6.35 7.83
N LYS A 106 13.07 5.12 7.42
CA LYS A 106 11.71 4.59 7.52
C LYS A 106 10.67 5.59 6.97
N PHE A 107 10.99 6.16 5.81
CA PHE A 107 10.10 7.08 5.12
C PHE A 107 8.73 6.42 4.91
N GLY A 108 7.65 7.19 5.09
CA GLY A 108 6.29 6.65 5.06
C GLY A 108 5.82 5.98 6.37
N SER A 109 6.55 6.11 7.48
CA SER A 109 6.15 5.57 8.79
C SER A 109 4.98 6.29 9.45
N SER A 110 4.73 7.53 9.06
CA SER A 110 3.52 8.27 9.41
C SER A 110 3.20 9.27 8.32
N ILE A 111 1.96 9.31 7.88
CA ILE A 111 1.44 10.35 6.99
C ILE A 111 0.26 10.98 7.73
N SER A 112 0.19 12.30 7.72
CA SER A 112 -0.87 13.05 8.39
C SER A 112 -1.20 14.25 7.51
N ARG A 113 -2.49 14.43 7.25
CA ARG A 113 -2.99 15.64 6.60
C ARG A 113 -3.30 16.71 7.65
N SER A 114 -3.14 17.98 7.27
CA SER A 114 -3.78 19.07 8.00
C SER A 114 -5.21 19.20 7.49
N HIS A 115 -6.17 19.19 8.42
CA HIS A 115 -7.56 19.58 8.16
C HIS A 115 -7.73 21.10 8.23
#